data_AF-Q84AQ7-F1
#
_entry.id   AF-Q84AQ7-F1
#
_cell.length_a   1.000
_cell.length_b   1.000
_cell.length_c   1.000
_cell.angle_alpha   90.00
_cell.angle_beta   90.00
_cell.angle_gamma   90.00
#
_symmetry.space_group_name_H-M   'P 1'
#
loop_
_entity.id
_entity.type
_entity.pdbx_description
1 polymer ?
#
loop_
_entity_poly.entity_id
_entity_poly.type
_entity_poly.pdbx_seq_one_letter_code
_entity_poly.pdbx_strand_id
1 'polypeptide(L)'
;MTLISHDERLIKALAVAIVDRPRATLKELAEAAGVSKATLHRFCGTRDNLVQMLEDHGETVLNQIIQACDLEHAEPLEALQRLIKEHLTHRELLVFLVFQYRPDFLDPHGEGARWQSYLEALDAFFLRGQQKGVFRIVVVNPSRTVG
;
A
#
# COMPACT_ATOMS: atom_id res chain seq x y z
N MET A 1 4.95 -15.37 2.80
CA MET A 1 6.28 -15.75 3.33
C MET A 1 6.57 -14.85 4.52
N THR A 2 6.86 -15.38 5.71
CA THR A 2 7.15 -14.56 6.90
C THR A 2 8.55 -13.97 6.76
N LEU A 3 8.65 -12.67 6.49
CA LEU A 3 9.93 -11.98 6.41
C LEU A 3 10.56 -11.90 7.81
N ILE A 4 11.87 -12.12 7.89
CA ILE A 4 12.61 -11.96 9.15
C ILE A 4 12.61 -10.46 9.51
N SER A 5 12.57 -10.08 10.78
CA SER A 5 12.48 -8.66 11.23
C SER A 5 13.57 -7.73 10.66
N HIS A 6 14.66 -8.28 10.14
CA HIS A 6 15.69 -7.53 9.42
C HIS A 6 15.25 -7.18 8.00
N ASP A 7 14.62 -8.11 7.28
CA ASP A 7 14.14 -7.92 5.91
C ASP A 7 12.98 -6.93 5.86
N GLU A 8 12.10 -6.94 6.87
CA GLU A 8 11.00 -5.97 6.97
C GLU A 8 11.52 -4.53 7.14
N ARG A 9 12.53 -4.33 8.00
CA ARG A 9 13.16 -3.02 8.17
C ARG A 9 13.87 -2.57 6.89
N LEU A 10 14.53 -3.50 6.20
CA LEU A 10 15.19 -3.24 4.93
C LEU A 10 14.17 -2.83 3.85
N ILE A 11 13.05 -3.56 3.72
CA ILE A 11 11.96 -3.24 2.80
C ILE A 11 11.40 -1.84 3.07
N LYS A 12 11.11 -1.51 4.34
CA LYS A 12 10.62 -0.16 4.72
C LYS A 12 11.63 0.93 4.33
N ALA A 13 12.91 0.72 4.59
CA ALA A 13 13.96 1.67 4.24
C ALA A 13 14.08 1.85 2.70
N LEU A 14 13.96 0.77 1.94
CA LEU A 14 14.02 0.80 0.47
C LEU A 14 12.78 1.47 -0.14
N ALA A 15 11.59 1.26 0.43
CA ALA A 15 10.36 1.94 0.04
C ALA A 15 10.52 3.47 0.16
N VAL A 16 11.02 3.94 1.32
CA VAL A 16 11.33 5.37 1.52
C VAL A 16 12.37 5.86 0.52
N ALA A 17 13.47 5.12 0.34
CA ALA A 17 14.56 5.52 -0.54
C ALA A 17 14.12 5.68 -2.01
N ILE A 18 13.22 4.82 -2.51
CA ILE A 18 12.70 4.93 -3.88
C ILE A 18 11.80 6.16 -4.03
N VAL A 19 10.95 6.45 -3.06
CA VAL A 19 10.08 7.65 -3.08
C VAL A 19 10.93 8.92 -3.04
N ASP A 20 11.90 8.97 -2.13
CA ASP A 20 12.78 10.13 -1.96
C ASP A 20 13.70 10.34 -3.17
N ARG A 21 14.16 9.25 -3.79
CA ARG A 21 15.11 9.28 -4.91
C ARG A 21 14.66 8.36 -6.05
N PRO A 22 13.64 8.73 -6.85
CA PRO A 22 13.06 7.85 -7.85
C PRO A 22 14.04 7.38 -8.93
N ARG A 23 15.05 8.20 -9.23
CA ARG A 23 16.09 7.92 -10.24
C ARG A 23 17.38 7.33 -9.65
N ALA A 24 17.40 7.03 -8.35
CA ALA A 24 18.57 6.42 -7.72
C ALA A 24 18.88 5.05 -8.33
N THR A 25 20.16 4.81 -8.53
CA THR A 25 20.72 3.50 -8.87
C THR A 25 20.58 2.54 -7.68
N LEU A 26 20.66 1.24 -7.96
CA LEU A 26 20.65 0.22 -6.90
C LEU A 26 21.75 0.45 -5.84
N LYS A 27 22.89 1.03 -6.25
CA LYS A 27 23.97 1.38 -5.31
C LYS A 27 23.54 2.49 -4.35
N GLU A 28 22.96 3.56 -4.86
CA GLU A 28 22.50 4.70 -4.05
C GLU A 28 21.32 4.30 -3.14
N LEU A 29 20.45 3.40 -3.60
CA LEU A 29 19.39 2.82 -2.78
C LEU A 29 19.96 1.97 -1.63
N ALA A 30 21.01 1.18 -1.89
CA ALA A 30 21.69 0.41 -0.84
C ALA A 30 22.30 1.33 0.24
N GLU A 31 22.99 2.39 -0.20
CA GLU A 31 23.56 3.40 0.69
C GLU A 31 22.47 4.09 1.54
N ALA A 32 21.36 4.49 0.92
CA ALA A 32 20.23 5.09 1.62
C ALA A 32 19.55 4.14 2.62
N ALA A 33 19.50 2.83 2.31
CA ALA A 33 18.94 1.81 3.19
C ALA A 33 19.93 1.28 4.25
N GLY A 34 21.17 1.78 4.27
CA GLY A 34 22.18 1.40 5.25
C GLY A 34 22.75 -0.01 5.04
N VAL A 35 22.72 -0.54 3.81
CA VAL A 35 23.25 -1.87 3.47
C VAL A 35 24.30 -1.79 2.36
N SER A 36 25.12 -2.83 2.23
CA SER A 36 26.10 -2.90 1.15
C SER A 36 25.42 -3.15 -0.21
N LYS A 37 26.02 -2.66 -1.30
CA LYS A 37 25.57 -2.98 -2.67
C LYS A 37 25.47 -4.49 -2.91
N ALA A 38 26.43 -5.28 -2.40
CA ALA A 38 26.42 -6.73 -2.54
C ALA A 38 25.25 -7.37 -1.78
N THR A 39 24.91 -6.85 -0.60
CA THR A 39 23.75 -7.28 0.17
C THR A 39 22.46 -7.01 -0.59
N LEU A 40 22.26 -5.78 -1.07
CA LEU A 40 21.04 -5.43 -1.80
C LEU A 40 20.93 -6.19 -3.14
N HIS A 41 22.05 -6.36 -3.85
CA HIS A 41 22.06 -7.14 -5.08
C HIS A 41 21.75 -8.63 -4.84
N ARG A 42 22.15 -9.22 -3.71
CA ARG A 42 21.71 -10.57 -3.34
C ARG A 42 20.24 -10.65 -2.97
N PHE A 43 19.70 -9.56 -2.41
CA PHE A 43 18.32 -9.48 -1.95
C PHE A 43 17.33 -9.39 -3.13
N CYS A 44 17.58 -8.50 -4.09
CA CYS A 44 16.65 -8.25 -5.21
C CYS A 44 17.27 -8.45 -6.60
N GLY A 45 18.59 -8.43 -6.75
CA GLY A 45 19.29 -8.49 -8.04
C GLY A 45 19.24 -7.17 -8.80
N THR A 46 18.05 -6.75 -9.25
CA THR A 46 17.83 -5.55 -10.06
C THR A 46 16.92 -4.55 -9.35
N ARG A 47 16.86 -3.32 -9.88
CA ARG A 47 15.92 -2.29 -9.40
C ARG A 47 14.47 -2.68 -9.70
N ASP A 48 14.20 -3.27 -10.87
CA ASP A 48 12.83 -3.66 -11.24
C ASP A 48 12.33 -4.80 -10.36
N ASN A 49 13.19 -5.79 -10.06
CA ASN A 49 12.87 -6.83 -9.09
C ASN A 49 12.62 -6.25 -7.69
N LEU A 50 13.37 -5.21 -7.28
CA LEU A 50 13.12 -4.53 -6.02
C LEU A 50 11.73 -3.88 -6.01
N VAL A 51 11.34 -3.21 -7.08
CA VAL A 51 10.00 -2.61 -7.20
C VAL A 51 8.92 -3.69 -7.10
N GLN A 52 9.05 -4.80 -7.83
CA GLN A 52 8.12 -5.92 -7.74
C GLN A 52 8.04 -6.51 -6.33
N MET A 53 9.19 -6.75 -5.67
CA MET A 53 9.20 -7.23 -4.28
C MET A 53 8.50 -6.28 -3.31
N LEU A 54 8.61 -4.97 -3.51
CA LEU A 54 7.92 -3.98 -2.69
C LEU A 54 6.42 -3.96 -2.97
N GLU A 55 5.99 -4.15 -4.21
CA GLU A 55 4.59 -4.28 -4.57
C GLU A 55 3.96 -5.55 -3.98
N ASP A 56 4.62 -6.71 -4.11
CA ASP A 56 4.17 -7.98 -3.52
C ASP A 56 4.05 -7.90 -2.00
N HIS A 57 5.02 -7.22 -1.36
CA HIS A 57 4.94 -6.94 0.06
C HIS A 57 3.79 -5.98 0.39
N GLY A 58 3.57 -4.96 -0.46
CA GLY A 58 2.44 -4.05 -0.38
C GLY A 58 1.10 -4.76 -0.40
N GLU A 59 0.91 -5.71 -1.31
CA GLU A 59 -0.29 -6.54 -1.41
C GLU A 59 -0.50 -7.36 -0.14
N THR A 60 0.56 -8.02 0.33
CA THR A 60 0.53 -8.78 1.57
C THR A 60 0.11 -7.90 2.75
N VAL A 61 0.68 -6.70 2.86
CA VAL A 61 0.37 -5.75 3.94
C VAL A 61 -1.07 -5.24 3.85
N LEU A 62 -1.56 -4.86 2.67
CA LEU A 62 -2.94 -4.41 2.50
C LEU A 62 -3.95 -5.52 2.86
N ASN A 63 -3.65 -6.75 2.48
CA ASN A 63 -4.45 -7.91 2.88
C ASN A 63 -4.38 -8.18 4.39
N GLN A 64 -3.24 -7.97 5.04
CA GLN A 64 -3.14 -8.06 6.50
C GLN A 64 -3.93 -6.95 7.21
N ILE A 65 -3.92 -5.73 6.66
CA ILE A 65 -4.66 -4.59 7.21
C ILE A 65 -6.17 -4.89 7.23
N ILE A 66 -6.74 -5.38 6.13
CA ILE A 66 -8.20 -5.67 6.09
C ILE A 66 -8.59 -6.77 7.08
N GLN A 67 -7.73 -7.78 7.27
CA GLN A 67 -7.96 -8.86 8.24
C GLN A 67 -7.85 -8.35 9.68
N ALA A 68 -6.85 -7.51 9.98
CA ALA A 68 -6.63 -6.96 11.32
C ALA A 68 -7.75 -5.99 11.75
N CYS A 69 -8.39 -5.32 10.80
CA CYS A 69 -9.42 -4.33 11.09
C CYS A 69 -10.82 -4.93 11.30
N ASP A 70 -11.02 -6.21 10.97
CA ASP A 70 -12.33 -6.89 10.97
C ASP A 70 -13.39 -6.02 10.30
N LEU A 71 -13.08 -5.62 9.06
CA LEU A 71 -13.90 -4.67 8.32
C LEU A 71 -15.32 -5.18 8.08
N GLU A 72 -15.60 -6.47 8.19
CA GLU A 72 -16.93 -7.05 7.97
C GLU A 72 -17.84 -6.96 9.20
N HIS A 73 -17.33 -7.22 10.41
CA HIS A 73 -18.19 -7.37 11.60
C HIS A 73 -18.09 -6.19 12.57
N ALA A 74 -16.94 -5.51 12.63
CA ALA A 74 -16.74 -4.44 13.60
C ALA A 74 -17.63 -3.20 13.33
N GLU A 75 -17.90 -2.42 14.39
CA GLU A 75 -18.66 -1.19 14.28
C GLU A 75 -17.93 -0.17 13.40
N PRO A 76 -18.61 0.54 12.45
CA PRO A 76 -17.92 1.25 11.38
C PRO A 76 -16.90 2.30 11.84
N LEU A 77 -17.19 3.05 12.91
CA LEU A 77 -16.23 4.05 13.42
C LEU A 77 -15.00 3.40 14.07
N GLU A 78 -15.20 2.30 14.79
CA GLU A 78 -14.10 1.57 15.42
C GLU A 78 -13.22 0.90 14.36
N ALA A 79 -13.84 0.23 13.39
CA ALA A 79 -13.15 -0.35 12.25
C ALA A 79 -12.36 0.71 11.45
N LEU A 80 -12.93 1.90 11.23
CA LEU A 80 -12.24 3.00 10.55
C LEU A 80 -11.03 3.50 11.35
N GLN A 81 -11.15 3.63 12.67
CA GLN A 81 -10.02 4.01 13.53
C GLN A 81 -8.89 2.99 13.48
N ARG A 82 -9.23 1.69 13.53
CA ARG A 82 -8.26 0.59 13.36
C ARG A 82 -7.62 0.67 11.98
N LEU A 83 -8.42 0.84 10.93
CA LEU A 83 -7.96 0.96 9.55
C LEU A 83 -6.94 2.09 9.40
N ILE A 84 -7.26 3.30 9.89
CA ILE A 84 -6.33 4.44 9.86
C ILE A 84 -5.04 4.12 10.61
N LYS A 85 -5.14 3.53 11.80
CA LYS A 85 -3.96 3.17 12.61
C LYS A 85 -3.08 2.16 11.87
N GLU A 86 -3.65 1.10 11.32
CA GLU A 86 -2.90 0.08 10.59
C GLU A 86 -2.25 0.67 9.31
N HIS A 87 -2.95 1.55 8.59
CA HIS A 87 -2.35 2.28 7.47
C HIS A 87 -1.15 3.12 7.92
N LEU A 88 -1.26 3.84 9.03
CA LEU A 88 -0.17 4.66 9.57
C LEU A 88 1.03 3.81 10.04
N THR A 89 0.79 2.59 10.53
CA THR A 89 1.84 1.63 10.88
C THR A 89 2.68 1.22 9.66
N HIS A 90 2.06 1.19 8.47
CA HIS A 90 2.68 0.79 7.22
C HIS A 90 2.92 1.94 6.23
N ARG A 91 2.91 3.19 6.72
CA ARG A 91 2.90 4.41 5.89
C ARG A 91 4.01 4.47 4.83
N GLU A 92 5.22 4.01 5.14
CA GLU A 92 6.36 4.08 4.22
C GLU A 92 6.09 3.26 2.95
N LEU A 93 5.51 2.08 3.13
CA LEU A 93 5.15 1.19 2.03
C LEU A 93 3.95 1.74 1.26
N LEU A 94 2.94 2.26 1.95
CA LEU A 94 1.75 2.82 1.32
C LEU A 94 2.09 4.07 0.48
N VAL A 95 2.97 4.94 0.97
CA VAL A 95 3.47 6.09 0.20
C VAL A 95 4.22 5.61 -1.04
N PHE A 96 5.01 4.54 -0.94
CA PHE A 96 5.64 3.93 -2.11
C PHE A 96 4.60 3.43 -3.13
N LEU A 97 3.54 2.72 -2.70
CA LEU A 97 2.49 2.25 -3.61
C LEU A 97 1.77 3.42 -4.31
N VAL A 98 1.45 4.48 -3.57
CA VAL A 98 0.86 5.70 -4.13
C VAL A 98 1.82 6.38 -5.11
N PHE A 99 3.12 6.38 -4.83
CA PHE A 99 4.13 6.96 -5.71
C PHE A 99 4.29 6.17 -7.01
N GLN A 100 4.18 4.83 -6.96
CA GLN A 100 4.21 3.98 -8.17
C GLN A 100 2.91 4.05 -8.98
N TYR A 101 1.87 4.71 -8.48
CA TYR A 101 0.56 4.72 -9.11
C TYR A 101 0.63 5.09 -10.60
N ARG A 102 0.07 4.21 -11.42
CA ARG A 102 -0.20 4.40 -12.84
C ARG A 102 -1.72 4.41 -13.08
N PRO A 103 -2.22 5.03 -14.16
CA PRO A 103 -3.66 5.05 -14.45
C PRO A 103 -4.31 3.66 -14.52
N ASP A 104 -3.54 2.65 -14.94
CA ASP A 104 -3.87 1.23 -15.05
C ASP A 104 -3.62 0.43 -13.76
N PHE A 105 -3.08 1.06 -12.71
CA PHE A 105 -2.76 0.41 -11.45
C PHE A 105 -3.99 -0.13 -10.71
N LEU A 106 -5.18 0.37 -11.02
CA LEU A 106 -6.46 -0.14 -10.49
C LEU A 106 -7.29 -0.89 -11.53
N ASP A 107 -6.74 -1.12 -12.74
CA ASP A 107 -7.43 -1.88 -13.78
C ASP A 107 -7.52 -3.36 -13.36
N PRO A 108 -8.73 -3.91 -13.11
CA PRO A 108 -8.91 -5.30 -12.73
C PRO A 108 -8.48 -6.28 -13.82
N HIS A 109 -8.31 -5.83 -15.07
CA HIS A 109 -7.87 -6.64 -16.19
C HIS A 109 -6.34 -6.61 -16.42
N GLY A 110 -5.61 -5.86 -15.60
CA GLY A 110 -4.15 -5.73 -15.66
C GLY A 110 -3.49 -5.93 -14.30
N GLU A 111 -2.50 -5.08 -13.98
CA GLU A 111 -1.78 -5.12 -12.70
C GLU A 111 -2.68 -4.82 -11.49
N GLY A 112 -3.84 -4.20 -11.71
CA GLY A 112 -4.81 -3.88 -10.67
C GLY A 112 -5.53 -5.07 -10.05
N ALA A 113 -5.51 -6.25 -10.71
CA ALA A 113 -6.10 -7.48 -10.19
C ALA A 113 -5.58 -7.85 -8.79
N ARG A 114 -4.32 -7.53 -8.49
CA ARG A 114 -3.70 -7.83 -7.19
C ARG A 114 -4.25 -6.99 -6.03
N TRP A 115 -4.86 -5.84 -6.33
CA TRP A 115 -5.46 -4.96 -5.32
C TRP A 115 -6.96 -5.17 -5.14
N GLN A 116 -7.57 -6.02 -5.96
CA GLN A 116 -9.01 -6.18 -6.06
C GLN A 116 -9.64 -6.56 -4.71
N SER A 117 -9.06 -7.52 -3.99
CA SER A 117 -9.58 -7.94 -2.68
C SER A 117 -9.56 -6.81 -1.65
N TYR A 118 -8.54 -5.96 -1.69
CA TYR A 118 -8.45 -4.81 -0.81
C TYR A 118 -9.50 -3.74 -1.15
N LEU A 119 -9.69 -3.44 -2.44
CA LEU A 119 -10.68 -2.48 -2.92
C LEU A 119 -12.11 -2.94 -2.62
N GLU A 120 -12.44 -4.19 -2.91
CA GLU A 120 -13.75 -4.77 -2.62
C GLU A 120 -14.08 -4.76 -1.13
N ALA A 121 -13.09 -5.07 -0.27
CA ALA A 121 -13.27 -5.02 1.18
C ALA A 121 -13.56 -3.59 1.67
N LEU A 122 -12.85 -2.59 1.13
CA LEU A 122 -13.12 -1.18 1.45
C LEU A 122 -14.49 -0.73 0.95
N ASP A 123 -14.86 -1.07 -0.29
CA ASP A 123 -16.14 -0.69 -0.86
C ASP A 123 -17.30 -1.28 -0.05
N ALA A 124 -17.23 -2.57 0.28
CA ALA A 124 -18.22 -3.22 1.13
C ALA A 124 -18.29 -2.59 2.53
N PHE A 125 -17.15 -2.26 3.12
CA PHE A 125 -17.07 -1.59 4.41
C PHE A 125 -17.73 -0.21 4.42
N PHE A 126 -17.37 0.65 3.46
CA PHE A 126 -17.94 2.00 3.37
C PHE A 126 -19.42 1.95 3.02
N LEU A 127 -19.85 1.04 2.13
CA LEU A 127 -21.26 0.83 1.81
C LEU A 127 -22.05 0.41 3.07
N ARG A 128 -21.53 -0.51 3.89
CA ARG A 128 -22.17 -0.89 5.16
C ARG A 128 -22.31 0.30 6.10
N GLY A 129 -21.24 1.08 6.25
CA GLY A 129 -21.27 2.28 7.10
C GLY A 129 -22.25 3.35 6.60
N GLN A 130 -22.41 3.49 5.29
CA GLN A 130 -23.42 4.37 4.68
C GLN A 130 -24.84 3.87 4.91
N GLN A 131 -25.09 2.56 4.73
CA GLN A 131 -26.40 1.94 5.01
C GLN A 131 -26.81 2.07 6.48
N LYS A 132 -25.84 2.05 7.41
CA LYS A 132 -26.04 2.33 8.83
C LYS A 132 -26.18 3.84 9.15
N GLY A 133 -26.02 4.73 8.17
CA GLY A 133 -26.08 6.19 8.36
C GLY A 133 -24.87 6.79 9.10
N VAL A 134 -23.80 6.01 9.30
CA VAL A 134 -22.58 6.43 10.01
C VAL A 134 -21.65 7.23 9.09
N PHE A 135 -21.57 6.84 7.81
CA PHE A 135 -20.81 7.55 6.78
C PHE A 135 -21.74 8.31 5.85
N ARG A 136 -21.33 9.52 5.46
CA ARG A 136 -22.08 10.31 4.47
C ARG A 136 -21.92 9.72 3.08
N ILE A 137 -23.00 9.71 2.33
CA ILE A 137 -22.96 9.47 0.88
C ILE A 137 -22.48 10.77 0.23
N VAL A 138 -21.30 10.75 -0.38
CA VAL A 138 -20.89 11.83 -1.28
C VAL A 138 -21.38 11.47 -2.67
N VAL A 139 -22.54 11.99 -3.05
CA VAL A 139 -22.91 12.04 -4.46
C VAL A 139 -21.99 13.09 -5.09
N VAL A 140 -20.96 12.64 -5.81
CA VAL A 140 -20.20 13.55 -6.68
C VAL A 140 -21.20 14.05 -7.72
N ASN A 141 -21.62 15.30 -7.60
CA ASN A 141 -22.43 15.95 -8.62
C ASN A 141 -21.49 16.33 -9.78
N PRO A 142 -21.56 15.67 -10.95
CA PRO A 142 -20.69 15.97 -12.08
C PRO A 142 -20.89 17.39 -12.64
N SER A 143 -21.92 18.12 -12.19
CA SER A 143 -22.20 19.51 -12.59
C SER A 143 -21.49 20.57 -11.75
N ARG A 144 -20.65 20.18 -10.77
CA ARG A 144 -19.86 21.10 -9.94
C ARG A 144 -18.36 21.03 -10.28
N THR A 145 -18.01 21.11 -11.56
CA THR A 145 -16.75 21.76 -11.94
C THR A 145 -16.97 23.27 -11.78
N VAL A 146 -16.36 23.81 -10.73
CA VAL A 146 -16.32 25.24 -10.41
C VAL A 146 -15.71 25.98 -11.61
N GLY A 147 -16.43 26.98 -12.10
CA GLY A 147 -15.94 27.94 -13.11
C GLY A 147 -15.00 28.99 -12.52
#